data_AF-Q91VG6-F1
#
_entry.id   AF-Q91VG6-F1
#
_cell.length_a   1.000
_cell.length_b   1.000
_cell.length_c   1.000
_cell.angle_alpha   90.00
_cell.angle_beta   90.00
_cell.angle_gamma   90.00
#
_symmetry.space_group_name_H-M   'P 1'
#
loop_
_entity.id
_entity.type
_entity.pdbx_description
1 polymer ?
#
loop_
_entity_poly.entity_id
_entity_poly.type
_entity_poly.pdbx_seq_one_letter_code
_entity_poly.pdbx_strand_id
1 'polypeptide(L)'
;KESSPSGSKSQRYSSVYGASVSDEDLKRRVAEELALEQAKKESEHQRRLKQARDLERERAAANEQLTRAVLRERISSEEERMKAKHLARQLEEKDRVMRKQDAFYKEQLARLEERSSEFYKVTTEEYQKAAEEVEAKFKRYEYHPVCADLQTKILQCYRQNTQQTLSCSALASQYMHCVNHAKQSMLEKGG
;
A
#
# COMPACT_ATOMS: atom_id res chain seq x y z
N LYS A 1 20.48 82.35 -41.81
CA LYS A 1 21.88 82.82 -41.76
C LYS A 1 22.71 81.77 -42.47
N GLU A 2 23.06 81.92 -43.74
CA GLU A 2 24.11 82.84 -44.24
C GLU A 2 25.48 82.43 -43.68
N SER A 3 26.55 82.15 -44.44
CA SER A 3 26.85 82.41 -45.85
C SER A 3 28.08 81.60 -46.30
N SER A 4 28.25 81.42 -47.60
CA SER A 4 29.54 81.20 -48.28
C SER A 4 30.49 82.41 -48.08
N PRO A 5 31.80 82.35 -48.46
CA PRO A 5 32.17 82.49 -49.88
C PRO A 5 33.40 81.69 -50.36
N SER A 6 33.40 81.45 -51.69
CA SER A 6 34.44 81.67 -52.72
C SER A 6 35.91 81.59 -52.31
N GLY A 7 36.80 80.81 -52.94
CA GLY A 7 36.95 80.56 -54.38
C GLY A 7 38.22 81.27 -54.88
N SER A 8 39.24 80.52 -55.32
CA SER A 8 40.24 80.97 -56.30
C SER A 8 41.00 79.78 -56.89
N LYS A 9 40.89 79.64 -58.22
CA LYS A 9 41.57 78.66 -59.07
C LYS A 9 43.02 79.07 -59.31
N SER A 10 43.90 78.09 -59.57
CA SER A 10 44.78 78.19 -60.73
C SER A 10 45.19 76.81 -61.24
N GLN A 11 44.90 76.59 -62.53
CA GLN A 11 45.28 75.44 -63.33
C GLN A 11 46.79 75.32 -63.48
N ARG A 12 47.30 74.09 -63.58
CA ARG A 12 48.22 73.75 -64.69
C ARG A 12 48.00 72.31 -65.15
N TYR A 13 47.76 72.25 -66.44
CA TYR A 13 47.52 71.09 -67.30
C TYR A 13 48.84 70.43 -67.68
N SER A 14 48.88 69.11 -67.70
CA SER A 14 49.70 68.27 -68.62
C SER A 14 49.41 66.81 -68.26
N SER A 15 48.59 66.10 -69.01
CA SER A 15 48.85 65.47 -70.32
C SER A 15 49.04 63.97 -70.12
N VAL A 16 48.07 63.24 -70.67
CA VAL A 16 47.91 61.79 -70.70
C VAL A 16 49.00 61.18 -71.58
N TYR A 17 49.72 60.16 -71.09
CA TYR A 17 50.35 59.15 -71.93
C TYR A 17 50.33 57.78 -71.23
N GLY A 18 49.70 56.81 -71.90
CA GLY A 18 49.69 55.40 -71.49
C GLY A 18 51.10 54.81 -71.57
N ALA A 19 51.47 54.07 -70.53
CA ALA A 19 52.76 53.38 -70.44
C ALA A 19 52.72 52.08 -71.25
N SER A 20 53.63 51.96 -72.23
CA SER A 20 54.01 50.69 -72.83
C SER A 20 54.75 49.85 -71.79
N VAL A 21 54.11 48.79 -71.29
CA VAL A 21 54.72 47.85 -70.34
C VAL A 21 55.76 47.00 -71.08
N SER A 22 56.99 46.94 -70.56
CA SER A 22 58.06 46.08 -71.08
C SER A 22 57.82 44.61 -70.72
N ASP A 23 58.18 43.66 -71.59
CA ASP A 23 58.01 42.21 -71.39
C ASP A 23 58.68 41.72 -70.07
N GLU A 24 59.79 42.36 -69.68
CA GLU A 24 60.55 42.12 -68.45
C GLU A 24 59.81 42.57 -67.18
N ASP A 25 59.00 43.64 -67.25
CA ASP A 25 58.18 44.09 -66.13
C ASP A 25 56.97 43.16 -65.91
N LEU A 26 56.45 42.58 -66.99
CA LEU A 26 55.39 41.57 -66.93
C LEU A 26 55.89 40.27 -66.30
N LYS A 27 57.06 39.77 -66.74
CA LYS A 27 57.73 38.59 -66.14
C LYS A 27 58.00 38.76 -64.65
N ARG A 28 58.43 39.95 -64.22
CA ARG A 28 58.70 40.25 -62.81
C ARG A 28 57.43 40.19 -61.94
N ARG A 29 56.33 40.75 -62.42
CA ARG A 29 55.02 40.71 -61.71
C ARG A 29 54.49 39.30 -61.60
N VAL A 30 54.61 38.50 -62.65
CA VAL A 30 54.22 37.08 -62.64
C VAL A 30 55.06 36.29 -61.63
N ALA A 31 56.38 36.52 -61.58
CA ALA A 31 57.25 35.87 -60.60
C ALA A 31 56.94 36.27 -59.15
N GLU A 32 56.64 37.56 -58.91
CA GLU A 32 56.23 38.07 -57.60
C GLU A 32 54.87 37.50 -57.15
N GLU A 33 53.90 37.44 -58.06
CA GLU A 33 52.59 36.85 -57.79
C GLU A 33 52.69 35.36 -57.49
N LEU A 34 53.49 34.62 -58.27
CA LEU A 34 53.75 33.19 -58.04
C LEU A 34 54.41 32.95 -56.67
N ALA A 35 55.37 33.80 -56.30
CA ALA A 35 56.03 33.74 -54.99
C ALA A 35 55.05 34.04 -53.84
N LEU A 36 54.16 35.03 -54.00
CA LEU A 36 53.10 35.34 -53.04
C LEU A 36 52.09 34.20 -52.90
N GLU A 37 51.71 33.56 -54.01
CA GLU A 37 50.80 32.40 -54.00
C GLU A 37 51.45 31.19 -53.31
N GLN A 38 52.72 30.94 -53.58
CA GLN A 38 53.48 29.86 -52.95
C GLN A 38 53.64 30.09 -51.43
N ALA A 39 53.95 31.32 -51.02
CA ALA A 39 54.00 31.71 -49.61
C ALA A 39 52.64 31.56 -48.90
N LYS A 40 51.53 31.89 -49.57
CA LYS A 40 50.18 31.66 -49.03
C LYS A 40 49.89 30.16 -48.85
N LYS A 41 50.20 29.32 -49.85
CA LYS A 41 50.01 27.86 -49.76
C LYS A 41 50.84 27.24 -48.64
N GLU A 42 52.09 27.67 -48.48
CA GLU A 42 52.96 27.23 -47.39
C GLU A 42 52.43 27.67 -46.02
N SER A 43 51.97 28.93 -45.90
CA SER A 43 51.33 29.45 -44.68
C SER A 43 50.06 28.66 -44.31
N GLU A 44 49.19 28.39 -45.29
CA GLU A 44 47.99 27.58 -45.09
C GLU A 44 48.32 26.14 -44.70
N HIS A 45 49.31 25.53 -45.34
CA HIS A 45 49.78 24.18 -44.98
C HIS A 45 50.32 24.14 -43.56
N GLN A 46 51.14 25.13 -43.17
CA GLN A 46 51.65 25.25 -41.81
C GLN A 46 50.52 25.48 -40.79
N ARG A 47 49.47 26.24 -41.15
CA ARG A 47 48.28 26.43 -40.32
C ARG A 47 47.50 25.13 -40.14
N ARG A 48 47.31 24.34 -41.21
CA ARG A 48 46.65 23.03 -41.14
C ARG A 48 47.42 22.04 -40.26
N LEU A 49 48.76 22.01 -40.37
CA LEU A 49 49.60 21.16 -39.52
C LEU A 49 49.51 21.56 -38.04
N LYS A 50 49.49 22.86 -37.73
CA LYS A 50 49.29 23.35 -36.35
C LYS A 50 47.92 22.93 -35.82
N GLN A 51 46.85 23.17 -36.60
CA GLN A 51 45.49 22.74 -36.24
C GLN A 51 45.39 21.24 -36.00
N ALA A 52 46.01 20.41 -36.84
CA ALA A 52 46.02 18.96 -36.66
C ALA A 52 46.70 18.56 -35.34
N ARG A 53 47.85 19.17 -35.00
CA ARG A 53 48.56 18.93 -33.74
C ARG A 53 47.76 19.38 -32.52
N ASP A 54 47.07 20.51 -32.61
CA ASP A 54 46.25 21.02 -31.50
C ASP A 54 45.02 20.14 -31.28
N LEU A 55 44.34 19.70 -32.35
CA LEU A 55 43.26 18.72 -32.26
C LEU A 55 43.72 17.38 -31.69
N GLU A 56 44.93 16.92 -32.01
CA GLU A 56 45.51 15.70 -31.45
C GLU A 56 45.75 15.84 -29.94
N ARG A 57 46.26 16.99 -29.49
CA ARG A 57 46.44 17.30 -28.06
C ARG A 57 45.11 17.36 -27.31
N GLU A 58 44.11 18.01 -27.88
CA GLU A 58 42.76 18.07 -27.30
C GLU A 58 42.14 16.67 -27.16
N ARG A 59 42.27 15.83 -28.20
CA ARG A 59 41.82 14.43 -28.15
C ARG A 59 42.56 13.63 -27.09
N ALA A 60 43.87 13.79 -26.96
CA ALA A 60 44.66 13.12 -25.93
C ALA A 60 44.21 13.53 -24.52
N ALA A 61 44.01 14.83 -24.28
CA ALA A 61 43.52 15.35 -23.00
C ALA A 61 42.10 14.85 -22.69
N ALA A 62 41.21 14.85 -23.68
CA ALA A 62 39.84 14.34 -23.54
C ALA A 62 39.83 12.84 -23.22
N ASN A 63 40.67 12.05 -23.90
CA ASN A 63 40.79 10.61 -23.64
C ASN A 63 41.35 10.31 -22.26
N GLU A 64 42.33 11.09 -21.79
CA GLU A 64 42.86 10.96 -20.44
C GLU A 64 41.78 11.30 -19.39
N GLN A 65 41.04 12.39 -19.58
CA GLN A 65 39.94 12.78 -18.71
C GLN A 65 38.83 11.70 -18.67
N LEU A 66 38.47 11.16 -19.83
CA LEU A 66 37.49 10.06 -19.95
C LEU A 66 37.98 8.82 -19.18
N THR A 67 39.24 8.43 -19.37
CA THR A 67 39.83 7.27 -18.69
C THR A 67 39.77 7.45 -17.17
N ARG A 68 40.11 8.64 -16.67
CA ARG A 68 40.01 8.96 -15.23
C ARG A 68 38.56 8.94 -14.73
N ALA A 69 37.61 9.44 -15.51
CA ALA A 69 36.19 9.41 -15.16
C ALA A 69 35.66 7.97 -15.07
N VAL A 70 35.98 7.13 -16.06
CA VAL A 70 35.57 5.72 -16.09
C VAL A 70 36.13 4.94 -14.90
N LEU A 71 37.40 5.16 -14.54
CA LEU A 71 38.01 4.50 -13.38
C LEU A 71 37.32 4.89 -12.07
N ARG A 72 37.01 6.19 -11.89
CA ARG A 72 36.28 6.67 -10.70
C ARG A 72 34.88 6.07 -10.60
N GLU A 73 34.15 6.05 -11.71
CA GLU A 73 32.80 5.47 -11.78
C GLU A 73 32.83 3.98 -11.42
N ARG A 74 33.79 3.24 -11.96
CA ARG A 74 33.95 1.81 -11.67
C ARG A 74 34.19 1.56 -10.18
N ILE A 75 35.08 2.33 -9.55
CA ILE A 75 35.37 2.21 -8.12
C ILE A 75 34.11 2.51 -7.31
N SER A 76 33.43 3.63 -7.62
CA SER A 76 32.17 4.01 -6.95
C SER A 76 31.10 2.92 -7.07
N SER A 77 30.89 2.40 -8.28
CA SER A 77 29.92 1.34 -8.55
C SER A 77 30.25 0.04 -7.81
N GLU A 78 31.53 -0.34 -7.75
CA GLU A 78 31.96 -1.52 -6.98
C GLU A 78 31.75 -1.33 -5.47
N GLU A 79 32.05 -0.15 -4.93
CA GLU A 79 31.78 0.19 -3.53
C GLU A 79 30.27 0.16 -3.20
N GLU A 80 29.44 0.77 -4.03
CA GLU A 80 27.99 0.76 -3.87
C GLU A 80 27.44 -0.67 -3.94
N ARG A 81 27.94 -1.49 -4.87
CA ARG A 81 27.55 -2.90 -4.97
C ARG A 81 27.93 -3.69 -3.72
N MET A 82 29.09 -3.42 -3.13
CA MET A 82 29.51 -4.07 -1.89
C MET A 82 28.66 -3.62 -0.70
N LYS A 83 28.34 -2.32 -0.60
CA LYS A 83 27.41 -1.78 0.41
C LYS A 83 26.01 -2.39 0.27
N ALA A 84 25.48 -2.47 -0.95
CA ALA A 84 24.18 -3.07 -1.23
C ALA A 84 24.14 -4.56 -0.83
N LYS A 85 25.19 -5.33 -1.16
CA LYS A 85 25.31 -6.73 -0.73
C LYS A 85 25.35 -6.88 0.79
N HIS A 86 26.06 -6.00 1.48
CA HIS A 86 26.12 -6.03 2.94
C HIS A 86 24.74 -5.74 3.56
N LEU A 87 24.05 -4.71 3.06
CA LEU A 87 22.71 -4.37 3.52
C LEU A 87 21.70 -5.49 3.23
N ALA A 88 21.76 -6.11 2.05
CA ALA A 88 20.91 -7.26 1.71
C ALA A 88 21.06 -8.41 2.72
N ARG A 89 22.30 -8.76 3.09
CA ARG A 89 22.55 -9.79 4.12
C ARG A 89 22.00 -9.41 5.49
N GLN A 90 22.13 -8.13 5.88
CA GLN A 90 21.56 -7.66 7.14
C GLN A 90 20.03 -7.73 7.16
N LEU A 91 19.39 -7.40 6.03
CA LEU A 91 17.94 -7.50 5.88
C LEU A 91 17.49 -8.96 5.93
N GLU A 92 18.16 -9.86 5.23
CA GLU A 92 17.86 -11.30 5.27
C GLU A 92 17.93 -11.87 6.70
N GLU A 93 18.96 -11.50 7.47
CA GLU A 93 19.07 -11.96 8.87
C GLU A 93 17.97 -11.36 9.75
N LYS A 94 17.65 -10.07 9.59
CA LYS A 94 16.52 -9.44 10.30
C LYS A 94 15.19 -10.10 9.96
N ASP A 95 14.94 -10.37 8.69
CA ASP A 95 13.73 -11.07 8.22
C ASP A 95 13.67 -12.48 8.79
N ARG A 96 14.81 -13.18 8.86
CA ARG A 96 14.88 -14.52 9.46
C ARG A 96 14.52 -14.50 10.94
N VAL A 97 15.03 -13.53 11.69
CA VAL A 97 14.70 -13.35 13.11
C VAL A 97 13.21 -13.00 13.27
N MET A 98 12.70 -12.06 12.49
CA MET A 98 11.29 -11.67 12.51
C MET A 98 10.36 -12.85 12.20
N ARG A 99 10.68 -13.66 11.19
CA ARG A 99 9.89 -14.84 10.83
C ARG A 99 9.87 -15.89 11.94
N LYS A 100 10.99 -16.11 12.62
CA LYS A 100 11.03 -17.03 13.78
C LYS A 100 10.14 -16.54 14.91
N GLN A 101 10.17 -15.25 15.19
CA GLN A 101 9.36 -14.64 16.23
C GLN A 101 7.87 -14.67 15.89
N ASP A 102 7.51 -14.36 14.64
CA ASP A 102 6.14 -14.45 14.13
C ASP A 102 5.60 -15.90 14.22
N ALA A 103 6.38 -16.88 13.78
CA ALA A 103 6.01 -18.29 13.89
C ALA A 103 5.79 -18.72 15.35
N PHE A 104 6.69 -18.32 16.25
CA PHE A 104 6.57 -18.60 17.68
C PHE A 104 5.28 -18.04 18.27
N TYR A 105 4.97 -16.75 18.03
CA TYR A 105 3.76 -16.14 18.59
C TYR A 105 2.48 -16.68 17.96
N LYS A 106 2.49 -17.00 16.66
CA LYS A 106 1.36 -17.67 15.99
C LYS A 106 1.08 -19.04 16.61
N GLU A 107 2.12 -19.82 16.90
CA GLU A 107 1.96 -21.12 17.55
C GLU A 107 1.42 -20.97 18.98
N GLN A 108 1.92 -20.00 19.75
CA GLN A 108 1.39 -19.73 21.10
C GLN A 108 -0.09 -19.32 21.07
N LEU A 109 -0.47 -18.46 20.11
CA LEU A 109 -1.86 -18.04 19.94
C LEU A 109 -2.74 -19.22 19.54
N ALA A 110 -2.34 -20.02 18.55
CA ALA A 110 -3.09 -21.19 18.12
C ALA A 110 -3.30 -22.19 19.28
N ARG A 111 -2.27 -22.45 20.08
CA ARG A 111 -2.37 -23.34 21.24
C ARG A 111 -3.28 -22.76 22.35
N LEU A 112 -3.30 -21.44 22.50
CA LEU A 112 -4.20 -20.79 23.46
C LEU A 112 -5.65 -20.85 22.97
N GLU A 113 -5.90 -20.57 21.70
CA GLU A 113 -7.21 -20.65 21.06
C GLU A 113 -7.78 -22.06 21.09
N GLU A 114 -6.97 -23.07 20.78
CA GLU A 114 -7.34 -24.48 20.85
C GLU A 114 -7.79 -24.86 22.26
N ARG A 115 -6.94 -24.61 23.27
CA ARG A 115 -7.24 -24.94 24.67
C ARG A 115 -8.45 -24.17 25.20
N SER A 116 -8.59 -22.91 24.81
CA SER A 116 -9.75 -22.09 25.16
C SER A 116 -11.02 -22.69 24.56
N SER A 117 -11.01 -23.01 23.27
CA SER A 117 -12.14 -23.65 22.58
C SER A 117 -12.52 -24.98 23.23
N GLU A 118 -11.55 -25.84 23.52
CA GLU A 118 -11.80 -27.12 24.22
C GLU A 118 -12.43 -26.89 25.60
N PHE A 119 -11.87 -25.96 26.37
CA PHE A 119 -12.40 -25.63 27.68
C PHE A 119 -13.85 -25.12 27.60
N TYR A 120 -14.15 -24.22 26.67
CA TYR A 120 -15.51 -23.72 26.47
C TYR A 120 -16.48 -24.85 26.08
N LYS A 121 -16.09 -25.71 25.13
CA LYS A 121 -16.92 -26.85 24.70
C LYS A 121 -17.28 -27.76 25.87
N VAL A 122 -16.26 -28.27 26.57
CA VAL A 122 -16.46 -29.20 27.71
C VAL A 122 -17.26 -28.52 28.81
N THR A 123 -16.97 -27.25 29.13
CA THR A 123 -17.70 -26.52 30.18
C THR A 123 -19.18 -26.35 29.82
N THR A 124 -19.49 -25.98 28.57
CA THR A 124 -20.87 -25.85 28.09
C THR A 124 -21.59 -27.19 28.08
N GLU A 125 -20.95 -28.25 27.58
CA GLU A 125 -21.52 -29.60 27.54
C GLU A 125 -21.83 -30.14 28.94
N GLU A 126 -20.88 -30.05 29.87
CA GLU A 126 -21.06 -30.51 31.26
C GLU A 126 -22.12 -29.67 31.99
N TYR A 127 -22.17 -28.35 31.77
CA TYR A 127 -23.21 -27.50 32.34
C TYR A 127 -24.60 -27.89 31.81
N GLN A 128 -24.73 -28.04 30.49
CA GLN A 128 -25.98 -28.43 29.84
C GLN A 128 -26.47 -29.78 30.38
N LYS A 129 -25.58 -30.76 30.45
CA LYS A 129 -25.87 -32.09 30.99
C LYS A 129 -26.30 -32.01 32.46
N ALA A 130 -25.59 -31.26 33.29
CA ALA A 130 -25.98 -31.07 34.68
C ALA A 130 -27.35 -30.39 34.82
N ALA A 131 -27.65 -29.40 33.97
CA ALA A 131 -28.96 -28.76 33.94
C ALA A 131 -30.07 -29.73 33.54
N GLU A 132 -29.85 -30.55 32.51
CA GLU A 132 -30.79 -31.59 32.07
C GLU A 132 -31.01 -32.67 33.13
N GLU A 133 -29.94 -33.13 33.80
CA GLU A 133 -30.04 -34.09 34.89
C GLU A 133 -30.83 -33.54 36.08
N VAL A 134 -30.65 -32.26 36.41
CA VAL A 134 -31.45 -31.59 37.44
C VAL A 134 -32.90 -31.44 36.98
N GLU A 135 -33.16 -30.98 35.76
CA GLU A 135 -34.52 -30.84 35.24
C GLU A 135 -35.24 -32.20 35.19
N ALA A 136 -34.55 -33.28 34.82
CA ALA A 136 -35.13 -34.63 34.81
C ALA A 136 -35.49 -35.15 36.21
N LYS A 137 -34.69 -34.80 37.24
CA LYS A 137 -34.95 -35.18 38.64
C LYS A 137 -36.09 -34.37 39.25
N PHE A 138 -36.25 -33.12 38.83
CA PHE A 138 -37.33 -32.25 39.29
C PHE A 138 -38.52 -32.34 38.35
N LYS A 139 -39.47 -33.23 38.66
CA LYS A 139 -40.78 -33.20 38.00
C LYS A 139 -41.38 -31.79 38.15
N ARG A 140 -41.67 -31.15 37.01
CA ARG A 140 -42.61 -30.02 36.98
C ARG A 140 -43.88 -30.52 37.67
N TYR A 141 -44.30 -29.87 38.75
CA TYR A 141 -45.50 -30.25 39.48
C TYR A 141 -46.69 -30.11 38.52
N GLU A 142 -47.15 -31.21 37.93
CA GLU A 142 -48.35 -31.22 37.10
C GLU A 142 -49.56 -31.05 38.00
N TYR A 143 -50.02 -29.80 38.13
CA TYR A 143 -51.24 -29.48 38.85
C TYR A 143 -52.44 -30.08 38.10
N HIS A 144 -52.95 -31.20 38.63
CA HIS A 144 -54.20 -31.80 38.18
C HIS A 144 -55.34 -31.31 39.08
N PRO A 145 -56.28 -30.48 38.58
CA PRO A 145 -57.38 -29.99 39.39
C PRO A 145 -58.31 -31.16 39.78
N VAL A 146 -58.33 -31.48 41.07
CA VAL A 146 -59.18 -32.56 41.59
C VAL A 146 -60.63 -32.09 41.66
N CYS A 147 -61.56 -32.98 41.31
CA CYS A 147 -63.01 -32.69 41.29
C CYS A 147 -63.44 -31.62 40.27
N ALA A 148 -62.63 -31.31 39.24
CA ALA A 148 -62.90 -30.25 38.27
C ALA A 148 -64.29 -30.38 37.62
N ASP A 149 -64.68 -31.59 37.18
CA ASP A 149 -65.99 -31.82 36.56
C ASP A 149 -67.15 -31.57 37.52
N LEU A 150 -67.00 -31.96 38.80
CA LEU A 150 -67.99 -31.69 39.83
C LEU A 150 -68.06 -30.20 40.17
N GLN A 151 -66.91 -29.52 40.18
CA GLN A 151 -66.82 -28.07 40.35
C GLN A 151 -67.57 -27.34 39.21
N THR A 152 -67.41 -27.79 37.96
CA THR A 152 -68.17 -27.23 36.84
C THR A 152 -69.67 -27.46 37.00
N LYS A 153 -70.08 -28.70 37.34
CA LYS A 153 -71.50 -29.07 37.49
C LYS A 153 -72.20 -28.32 38.62
N ILE A 154 -71.56 -28.18 39.78
CA ILE A 154 -72.15 -27.46 40.93
C ILE A 154 -72.27 -25.96 40.64
N LEU A 155 -71.24 -25.35 40.02
CA LEU A 155 -71.29 -23.95 39.61
C LEU A 155 -72.39 -23.70 38.58
N GLN A 156 -72.56 -24.63 37.62
CA GLN A 156 -73.64 -24.57 36.64
C GLN A 156 -75.02 -24.68 37.31
N CYS A 157 -75.17 -25.61 38.27
CA CYS A 157 -76.43 -25.78 38.99
C CYS A 157 -76.83 -24.51 39.77
N TYR A 158 -75.89 -23.89 40.50
CA TYR A 158 -76.19 -22.66 41.25
C TYR A 158 -76.54 -21.48 40.35
N ARG A 159 -75.92 -21.38 39.16
CA ARG A 159 -76.28 -20.35 38.16
C ARG A 159 -77.70 -20.54 37.63
N GLN A 160 -78.14 -21.78 37.48
CA GLN A 160 -79.48 -22.11 36.98
C GLN A 160 -80.56 -22.03 38.09
N ASN A 161 -80.19 -22.19 39.36
CA ASN A 161 -81.11 -22.27 40.49
C ASN A 161 -80.83 -21.20 41.57
N THR A 162 -80.73 -19.93 41.16
CA THR A 162 -80.31 -18.82 42.05
C THR A 162 -81.22 -18.58 43.24
N GLN A 163 -82.53 -18.83 43.10
CA GLN A 163 -83.53 -18.69 44.18
C GLN A 163 -83.84 -20.01 44.89
N GLN A 164 -83.31 -21.13 44.39
CA GLN A 164 -83.59 -22.49 44.89
C GLN A 164 -82.29 -23.30 45.01
N THR A 165 -81.28 -22.71 45.64
CA THR A 165 -79.93 -23.28 45.73
C THR A 165 -79.88 -24.66 46.41
N LEU A 166 -80.85 -24.96 47.27
CA LEU A 166 -81.00 -26.27 47.91
C LEU A 166 -81.28 -27.42 46.92
N SER A 167 -81.79 -27.13 45.72
CA SER A 167 -81.92 -28.13 44.64
C SER A 167 -80.56 -28.69 44.19
N CYS A 168 -79.49 -27.92 44.37
CA CYS A 168 -78.12 -28.33 44.05
C CYS A 168 -77.42 -29.07 45.21
N SER A 169 -78.12 -29.31 46.33
CA SER A 169 -77.55 -29.92 47.55
C SER A 169 -76.89 -31.28 47.28
N ALA A 170 -77.50 -32.14 46.46
CA ALA A 170 -76.91 -33.43 46.09
C ALA A 170 -75.56 -33.27 45.35
N LEU A 171 -75.46 -32.31 44.41
CA LEU A 171 -74.22 -31.99 43.71
C LEU A 171 -73.17 -31.38 44.67
N ALA A 172 -73.61 -30.55 45.62
CA ALA A 172 -72.75 -29.98 46.64
C ALA A 172 -72.15 -31.04 47.56
N SER A 173 -72.96 -32.00 48.00
CA SER A 173 -72.50 -33.15 48.79
C SER A 173 -71.51 -34.00 48.00
N GLN A 174 -71.75 -34.28 46.73
CA GLN A 174 -70.82 -35.04 45.87
C GLN A 174 -69.48 -34.31 45.70
N TYR A 175 -69.51 -33.01 45.44
CA TYR A 175 -68.29 -32.20 45.34
C TYR A 175 -67.50 -32.21 46.67
N MET A 176 -68.20 -32.04 47.80
CA MET A 176 -67.58 -32.06 49.12
C MET A 176 -66.96 -33.43 49.45
N HIS A 177 -67.64 -34.53 49.12
CA HIS A 177 -67.10 -35.88 49.27
C HIS A 177 -65.85 -36.08 48.42
N CYS A 178 -65.87 -35.63 47.16
CA CYS A 178 -64.70 -35.72 46.28
C CYS A 178 -63.51 -34.92 46.85
N VAL A 179 -63.73 -33.68 47.31
CA VAL A 179 -62.67 -32.84 47.91
C VAL A 179 -62.10 -33.46 49.19
N ASN A 180 -62.95 -34.00 50.06
CA ASN A 180 -62.51 -34.59 51.32
C ASN A 180 -61.76 -35.91 51.09
N HIS A 181 -62.24 -36.74 50.16
CA HIS A 181 -61.54 -37.94 49.76
C HIS A 181 -60.16 -37.60 49.15
N ALA A 182 -60.09 -36.59 48.29
CA ALA A 182 -58.83 -36.13 47.72
C ALA A 182 -57.86 -35.66 48.82
N LYS A 183 -58.32 -34.83 49.77
CA LYS A 183 -57.53 -34.38 50.92
C LYS A 183 -56.99 -35.55 51.75
N GLN A 184 -57.84 -36.53 52.07
CA GLN A 184 -57.43 -37.72 52.84
C GLN A 184 -56.39 -38.55 52.07
N SER A 185 -56.64 -38.81 50.78
CA SER A 185 -55.72 -39.60 49.94
C SER A 185 -54.34 -38.95 49.75
N MET A 186 -54.25 -37.62 49.84
CA MET A 186 -52.98 -36.88 49.76
C MET A 186 -52.21 -36.91 51.08
N LEU A 187 -52.89 -36.98 52.23
CA LEU A 187 -52.26 -37.09 53.55
C LEU A 187 -51.68 -38.49 53.80
N GLU A 188 -52.29 -39.54 53.25
CA GLU A 188 -51.82 -40.93 53.41
C GLU A 188 -50.62 -41.29 52.53
N LYS A 189 -50.39 -40.57 51.43
CA LYS A 189 -49.30 -40.83 50.46
C LYS A 189 -48.03 -39.99 50.68
N GLY A 190 -47.99 -39.17 51.73
CA GLY A 190 -46.88 -38.26 52.05
C GLY A 190 -45.93 -38.78 53.13
N GLY A 191 -45.51 -40.05 53.07
CA GLY A 191 -44.52 -40.67 53.94
C GLY A 191 -43.35 -41.24 53.15
#